data_AF-A0A7W0MWJ9-F1
#
_entry.id   AF-A0A7W0MWJ9-F1
#
_cell.length_a   1.000
_cell.length_b   1.000
_cell.length_c   1.000
_cell.angle_alpha   90.00
_cell.angle_beta   90.00
_cell.angle_gamma   90.00
#
_symmetry.space_group_name_H-M   'P 1'
#
loop_
_entity.id
_entity.type
_entity.pdbx_description
1 polymer ?
#
loop_
_entity_poly.entity_id
_entity_poly.type
_entity_poly.pdbx_seq_one_letter_code
_entity_poly.pdbx_strand_id
1 'polypeptide(L)' 'MSDNDMVKRLVWSGLLAGLGAVASIATTRAAAMIWRRMYGEDPPE' A
#
# COMPACT_ATOMS: atom_id res chain seq x y z
N MET A 1 -15.64 -14.86 -23.60
CA MET A 1 -15.47 -13.78 -22.61
C MET A 1 -15.41 -12.49 -23.40
N SER A 2 -16.30 -11.55 -23.17
CA SER A 2 -16.33 -10.31 -23.96
C SER A 2 -15.12 -9.44 -23.57
N ASP A 3 -14.54 -8.70 -24.52
CA ASP A 3 -13.34 -7.88 -24.28
C ASP A 3 -13.48 -6.92 -23.08
N ASN A 4 -14.70 -6.45 -22.82
CA ASN A 4 -15.06 -5.63 -21.66
C ASN A 4 -14.75 -6.30 -20.31
N ASP A 5 -14.95 -7.61 -20.18
CA ASP A 5 -14.70 -8.32 -18.92
C ASP A 5 -13.20 -8.47 -18.64
N MET A 6 -12.39 -8.62 -19.70
CA MET A 6 -10.94 -8.66 -19.57
C MET A 6 -10.39 -7.31 -19.09
N VAL A 7 -10.85 -6.21 -19.71
CA VAL A 7 -10.44 -4.85 -19.32
C VAL A 7 -10.82 -4.56 -17.87
N LYS A 8 -12.04 -4.91 -17.45
CA LYS A 8 -12.49 -4.71 -16.06
C LYS A 8 -11.63 -5.46 -15.05
N ARG A 9 -11.23 -6.70 -15.35
CA ARG A 9 -10.34 -7.49 -14.49
C ARG A 9 -8.96 -6.86 -14.39
N LEU A 10 -8.41 -6.38 -15.51
CA LEU A 10 -7.11 -5.71 -15.51
C LEU A 10 -7.13 -4.43 -14.67
N VAL A 11 -8.16 -3.60 -14.85
CA VAL A 11 -8.34 -2.37 -14.06
C VAL A 11 -8.49 -2.70 -12.58
N TRP A 12 -9.27 -3.73 -12.23
CA TRP A 12 -9.42 -4.17 -10.85
C TRP A 12 -8.10 -4.63 -10.23
N SER A 13 -7.34 -5.48 -10.92
CA SER A 13 -6.03 -5.92 -10.46
C SER A 13 -5.04 -4.77 -10.34
N GLY A 14 -5.04 -3.83 -11.29
CA GLY A 14 -4.20 -2.63 -11.23
C GLY A 14 -4.57 -1.73 -10.04
N LEU A 15 -5.86 -1.55 -9.78
CA LEU A 15 -6.35 -0.78 -8.63
C LEU A 15 -5.94 -1.44 -7.31
N LEU A 16 -6.15 -2.75 -7.17
CA LEU A 16 -5.75 -3.49 -5.98
C LEU A 16 -4.24 -3.43 -5.75
N ALA A 17 -3.44 -3.66 -6.79
CA ALA A 17 -1.98 -3.63 -6.68
C ALA A 17 -1.47 -2.22 -6.33
N GLY A 18 -2.00 -1.20 -7.01
CA GLY A 18 -1.63 0.20 -6.78
C GLY A 18 -2.00 0.66 -5.37
N LEU A 19 -3.24 0.41 -4.94
CA LEU A 19 -3.69 0.75 -3.60
C LEU A 19 -2.93 -0.04 -2.53
N GLY A 20 -2.68 -1.33 -2.75
CA GLY A 20 -1.89 -2.16 -1.85
C GLY A 20 -0.48 -1.60 -1.65
N ALA A 21 0.21 -1.26 -2.75
CA ALA A 21 1.55 -0.67 -2.68
C ALA A 21 1.57 0.66 -1.92
N VAL A 22 0.62 1.56 -2.23
CA VAL A 22 0.49 2.85 -1.53
C VAL A 22 0.19 2.64 -0.05
N ALA A 23 -0.74 1.74 0.28
CA ALA A 23 -1.11 1.43 1.65
C ALA A 23 0.07 0.85 2.43
N SER A 24 0.84 -0.06 1.86
CA SER A 24 2.05 -0.61 2.49
C SER A 24 3.06 0.50 2.81
N ILE A 25 3.39 1.35 1.84
CA ILE A 25 4.33 2.46 2.05
C ILE A 25 3.81 3.43 3.12
N ALA A 26 2.54 3.81 3.03
CA ALA A 26 1.91 4.71 4.00
C ALA A 26 1.92 4.12 5.41
N THR A 27 1.63 2.81 5.53
CA THR A 27 1.60 2.09 6.80
C THR A 27 2.98 2.04 7.44
N THR A 28 4.00 1.64 6.68
CA THR A 28 5.39 1.61 7.18
C THR A 28 5.84 2.99 7.64
N ARG A 29 5.52 4.05 6.86
CA ARG A 29 5.85 5.43 7.24
C ARG A 29 5.12 5.91 8.48
N ALA A 30 3.83 5.60 8.61
CA ALA A 30 3.05 5.96 9.78
C ALA A 30 3.57 5.26 11.03
N ALA A 31 3.84 3.95 10.95
CA ALA A 31 4.41 3.19 12.05
C ALA A 31 5.77 3.75 12.50
N ALA A 32 6.67 4.03 11.53
CA ALA A 32 7.97 4.63 11.82
C ALA A 32 7.86 6.01 12.49
N MET A 33 6.90 6.83 12.05
CA MET A 33 6.64 8.14 12.66
C MET A 33 6.17 7.99 14.11
N ILE A 34 5.22 7.09 14.36
CA ILE A 34 4.69 6.83 15.69
C ILE A 34 5.82 6.32 16.61
N TRP A 35 6.65 5.40 16.13
CA TRP A 35 7.79 4.87 16.87
C TRP A 35 8.76 5.96 17.29
N ARG A 36 9.24 6.76 16.33
CA ARG A 36 10.12 7.90 16.60
C ARG A 36 9.49 8.89 17.58
N ARG A 37 8.18 9.08 17.52
CA ARG A 37 7.46 9.98 18.42
C ARG A 37 7.37 9.45 19.85
N MET A 38 7.31 8.13 20.04
CA MET A 38 7.23 7.48 21.36
C MET A 38 8.61 7.26 21.99
N TYR A 39 9.58 6.79 21.20
CA TYR A 39 10.88 6.32 21.70
C TYR A 39 12.04 7.27 21.38
N GLY A 40 11.88 8.20 20.44
CA GLY A 40 12.93 9.15 20.07
C GLY A 40 14.08 8.56 19.25
N GLU A 41 13.97 7.29 18.84
CA GLU A 41 14.94 6.58 18.01
C GLU A 41 14.30 6.00 16.75
N ASP A 42 15.12 5.46 15.85
CA ASP A 42 14.64 4.80 14.63
C ASP A 42 13.98 3.44 14.94
N PRO A 43 12.91 3.06 14.19
CA PRO A 43 12.27 1.77 14.36
C PRO A 43 13.21 0.62 13.98
N PRO A 44 13.06 -0.57 14.61
CA PRO A 44 13.87 -1.74 14.30
C PRO A 44 13.63 -2.27 12.87
N GLU A 45 14.61 -2.97 12.31
CA GLU A 45 14.56 -3.61 10.98
C GLU A 45 13.68 -4.86 10.94
#